data_AF-A0A251UDJ0-F1
#
_entry.id   AF-A0A251UDJ0-F1
#
_cell.length_a   1.000
_cell.length_b   1.000
_cell.length_c   1.000
_cell.angle_alpha   90.00
_cell.angle_beta   90.00
_cell.angle_gamma   90.00
#
_symmetry.space_group_name_H-M   'P 1'
#
loop_
_entity.id
_entity.type
_entity.pdbx_description
1 polymer ?
#
loop_
_entity_poly.entity_id
_entity_poly.type
_entity_poly.pdbx_seq_one_letter_code
_entity_poly.pdbx_strand_id
1 'polypeptide(L)' 'MKLLFAVFVFCNLLMIMDTVAYEETMPVDMCTFLKWSGPCLKSKCSDACIRSGYVDGVCQNDATENADACYCFKHC' A
#
# COMPACT_ATOMS: atom_id res chain seq x y z
N MET A 1 -0.76 -39.26 -0.50
CA MET A 1 -1.68 -38.60 0.47
C MET A 1 -0.99 -37.58 1.39
N LYS A 2 0.25 -37.79 1.86
CA LYS A 2 0.97 -36.83 2.73
C LYS A 2 1.35 -35.50 2.04
N LEU A 3 1.69 -35.53 0.75
CA LEU A 3 2.06 -34.32 -0.01
C LEU A 3 0.91 -33.32 -0.19
N LEU A 4 -0.32 -33.81 -0.35
CA LEU A 4 -1.51 -32.97 -0.56
C LEU A 4 -1.85 -32.13 0.67
N PHE A 5 -1.66 -32.70 1.87
CA PHE A 5 -1.84 -31.97 3.13
C PHE A 5 -0.81 -30.85 3.30
N ALA A 6 0.45 -31.09 2.93
CA ALA A 6 1.50 -30.08 3.02
C ALA A 6 1.24 -28.90 2.08
N VAL A 7 0.79 -29.15 0.85
CA VAL A 7 0.42 -28.10 -0.11
C VAL A 7 -0.78 -27.31 0.39
N PHE A 8 -1.79 -27.97 0.95
CA PHE A 8 -2.97 -27.29 1.46
C PHE A 8 -2.62 -26.36 2.63
N VAL A 9 -1.79 -26.82 3.59
CA VAL A 9 -1.32 -25.99 4.71
C VAL A 9 -0.50 -24.80 4.20
N PHE A 10 0.36 -25.01 3.19
CA PHE A 10 1.17 -23.94 2.61
C PHE A 10 0.32 -22.88 1.89
N CYS A 11 -0.69 -23.30 1.11
CA CYS A 11 -1.64 -22.39 0.47
C CYS A 11 -2.43 -21.56 1.49
N ASN A 12 -2.88 -22.16 2.59
CA ASN A 12 -3.60 -21.43 3.63
C ASN A 12 -2.69 -20.43 4.36
N LEU A 13 -1.41 -20.76 4.59
CA LEU A 13 -0.43 -19.83 5.17
C LEU A 13 -0.15 -18.64 4.25
N LEU A 14 -0.05 -18.86 2.93
CA LEU A 14 0.13 -17.78 1.96
C LEU A 14 -1.08 -16.85 1.91
N MET A 15 -2.31 -17.39 1.96
CA MET A 15 -3.51 -16.56 1.99
C MET A 15 -3.59 -15.69 3.26
N ILE A 16 -3.16 -16.21 4.41
CA ILE A 16 -3.12 -15.43 5.66
C ILE A 16 -2.09 -14.31 5.55
N MET A 17 -0.90 -14.57 4.97
CA MET A 17 0.14 -13.55 4.80
C MET A 17 -0.28 -12.41 3.86
N ASP A 18 -1.03 -12.71 2.80
CA ASP A 18 -1.60 -11.69 1.92
C ASP A 18 -2.67 -10.85 2.65
N THR A 19 -3.52 -11.47 3.47
CA THR A 19 -4.56 -10.74 4.20
C THR A 19 -4.00 -9.82 5.30
N VAL A 20 -2.91 -10.19 5.96
CA VAL A 20 -2.26 -9.34 6.99
C VAL A 20 -1.55 -8.13 6.36
N ALA A 21 -1.14 -8.22 5.09
CA ALA A 21 -0.57 -7.07 4.37
C ALA A 21 -1.62 -6.00 3.99
N TYR A 22 -2.91 -6.33 4.04
CA TYR A 22 -4.01 -5.41 3.71
C TYR A 22 -4.69 -4.77 4.93
N GLU A 23 -4.45 -5.28 6.14
CA GLU A 23 -4.76 -4.54 7.37
C GLU A 23 -3.62 -3.54 7.66
N GLU A 24 -3.47 -2.58 6.75
CA GLU A 24 -2.89 -1.30 7.11
C GLU A 24 -3.81 -0.67 8.16
N THR A 25 -3.47 -0.97 9.41
CA THR A 25 -3.72 -0.14 10.57
C THR A 25 -3.20 1.25 10.27
N MET A 26 -4.00 2.05 9.53
CA MET A 26 -3.80 3.49 9.46
C MET A 26 -3.81 3.98 10.91
N PRO A 27 -2.69 4.48 11.45
CA PRO A 27 -2.70 5.02 12.79
C PRO A 27 -3.69 6.19 12.83
N VAL A 28 -4.34 6.30 13.98
CA VAL A 28 -5.60 7.01 14.22
C VAL A 28 -5.58 8.51 13.86
N ASP A 29 -4.43 9.10 13.50
CA ASP A 29 -4.27 10.48 13.04
C ASP A 29 -3.24 10.59 11.89
N MET A 30 -3.54 10.02 10.71
CA MET A 30 -2.76 10.28 9.50
C MET A 30 -3.47 11.27 8.57
N CYS A 31 -2.77 12.36 8.26
CA CYS A 31 -3.16 13.35 7.27
C CYS A 31 -2.62 12.93 5.90
N THR A 32 -3.47 12.95 4.89
CA THR A 32 -3.12 12.69 3.49
C THR A 32 -2.87 13.98 2.73
N PHE A 33 -1.77 14.03 1.99
CA PHE A 33 -1.37 15.20 1.20
C PHE A 33 -1.10 14.78 -0.25
N LEU A 34 -1.79 15.40 -1.21
CA LEU A 34 -1.51 15.18 -2.63
C LEU A 34 -0.11 15.71 -2.97
N LYS A 35 0.76 14.82 -3.49
CA LYS A 35 2.12 15.17 -3.92
C LYS A 35 2.18 15.51 -5.41
N TRP A 36 1.57 14.67 -6.25
CA TRP A 36 1.38 14.92 -7.69
C TRP A 36 0.22 14.10 -8.23
N SER A 37 -0.38 14.57 -9.32
CA SER A 37 -1.32 13.82 -10.14
C SER A 37 -0.63 13.30 -11.40
N GLY A 38 -1.03 12.12 -11.89
CA GLY A 38 -0.41 11.47 -13.05
C GLY A 38 0.44 10.26 -12.70
N PRO A 39 0.89 9.49 -13.71
CA PRO A 39 1.36 8.11 -13.58
C PRO A 39 2.15 7.84 -12.29
N CYS A 40 1.54 7.08 -11.39
CA CYS A 40 2.11 6.83 -10.08
C CYS A 40 2.76 5.45 -10.04
N LEU A 41 4.07 5.44 -9.84
CA LEU A 41 4.80 4.22 -9.54
C LEU A 41 4.96 4.13 -8.02
N LYS A 42 4.41 3.08 -7.40
CA LYS A 42 4.39 2.92 -5.92
C LYS A 42 5.74 3.19 -5.27
N SER A 43 6.82 2.63 -5.82
CA SER A 43 8.19 2.84 -5.31
C SER A 43 8.65 4.29 -5.39
N LYS A 44 8.35 5.00 -6.49
CA LYS A 44 8.71 6.42 -6.62
C LYS A 44 7.87 7.31 -5.71
N CYS A 45 6.60 6.98 -5.51
CA CYS A 45 5.71 7.72 -4.62
C CYS A 45 6.19 7.66 -3.17
N SER A 46 6.38 6.44 -2.66
CA SER A 46 6.93 6.20 -1.32
C SER A 46 8.29 6.90 -1.13
N ASP A 47 9.25 6.69 -2.04
CA ASP A 47 10.58 7.33 -1.96
C ASP A 47 10.50 8.86 -1.95
N ALA A 48 9.66 9.46 -2.79
CA ALA A 48 9.53 10.91 -2.89
C ALA A 48 8.85 11.51 -1.64
N CYS A 49 7.87 10.82 -1.07
CA CYS A 49 7.21 11.20 0.17
C CYS A 49 8.18 11.12 1.35
N ILE A 50 8.90 10.00 1.51
CA ILE A 50 9.89 9.84 2.58
C ILE A 50 10.99 10.91 2.49
N ARG A 51 11.53 11.17 1.29
CA ARG A 51 12.52 12.26 1.08
C ARG A 51 11.98 13.65 1.41
N SER A 52 10.66 13.84 1.34
CA SER A 52 9.99 15.10 1.68
C SER A 52 9.60 15.19 3.17
N GLY A 53 9.97 14.19 4.00
CA GLY A 53 9.68 14.17 5.44
C GLY A 53 8.30 13.63 5.81
N TYR A 54 7.68 12.86 4.92
CA TYR A 54 6.44 12.13 5.16
C TYR A 54 6.76 10.70 5.63
N VAL A 55 5.78 10.02 6.21
CA VAL A 55 5.91 8.65 6.72
C VAL A 55 5.99 7.64 5.56
N ASP A 56 5.07 7.77 4.60
CA ASP A 56 5.03 6.95 3.39
C ASP A 56 4.20 7.66 2.31
N GLY A 57 4.04 7.06 1.14
CA GLY A 57 3.09 7.50 0.13
C GLY A 57 2.49 6.36 -0.69
N VAL A 58 1.21 6.52 -1.06
CA VAL A 58 0.46 5.57 -1.89
C VAL A 58 0.03 6.18 -3.21
N CYS A 59 -0.05 5.32 -4.21
CA CYS A 59 -0.73 5.61 -5.45
C CYS A 59 -2.22 5.33 -5.27
N GLN A 60 -3.06 6.34 -5.47
CA GLN A 60 -4.51 6.20 -5.43
C GLN A 60 -5.11 6.68 -6.74
N ASN A 61 -6.01 5.88 -7.29
CA ASN A 61 -6.76 6.24 -8.49
C ASN A 61 -7.85 7.22 -8.10
N ASP A 62 -7.74 8.47 -8.56
CA ASP A 62 -8.85 9.40 -8.50
C ASP A 62 -9.85 8.98 -9.59
N ALA A 63 -11.13 8.81 -9.23
CA ALA A 63 -12.15 8.20 -10.09
C ALA A 63 -12.47 8.97 -11.39
N THR A 64 -11.71 10.02 -11.70
CA THR A 64 -12.06 11.06 -12.65
C THR A 64 -11.17 11.11 -13.90
N GLU A 65 -10.37 10.06 -14.18
CA GLU A 65 -9.73 9.73 -15.49
C GLU A 65 -8.31 9.20 -15.28
N ASN A 66 -8.15 7.87 -15.21
CA ASN A 66 -6.95 7.09 -15.59
C ASN A 66 -5.54 7.57 -15.13
N ALA A 67 -5.46 8.44 -14.14
CA ALA A 67 -4.22 8.95 -13.60
C ALA A 67 -4.18 8.56 -12.12
N ASP A 68 -3.40 7.52 -11.80
CA ASP A 68 -2.98 7.31 -10.42
C ASP A 68 -2.37 8.63 -9.91
N ALA A 69 -2.69 9.05 -8.70
CA ALA A 69 -2.07 10.19 -8.04
C ALA A 69 -1.27 9.70 -6.83
N CYS A 70 -0.17 10.38 -6.51
CA CYS A 70 0.65 10.07 -5.36
C CYS A 70 0.19 10.91 -4.15
N TYR A 71 -0.21 10.24 -3.09
CA TYR A 71 -0.58 10.83 -1.81
C TYR A 71 0.45 10.46 -0.75
N CYS A 72 0.96 11.44 -0.02
CA CYS A 72 1.87 11.23 1.10
C CYS A 72 1.11 11.24 2.43
N PHE A 73 1.58 10.45 3.38
CA PHE A 73 1.04 10.39 4.74
C PHE A 73 1.94 11.07 5.75
N LYS A 74 1.35 11.82 6.67
CA LYS A 74 2.07 12.36 7.82
C LYS A 74 1.17 12.27 9.06
N HIS A 75 1.78 12.16 10.23
CA HIS A 75 1.05 12.42 11.46
C HIS A 75 0.46 13.83 11.45
N CYS A 76 -0.85 13.90 11.66
CA CYS A 76 -1.46 15.07 12.24
C CYS A 76 -1.06 15.10 13.73
#